data_AF-A0A399YV60-F1
#
_entry.id   AF-A0A399YV60-F1
#
_cell.length_a   1.000
_cell.length_b   1.000
_cell.length_c   1.000
_cell.angle_alpha   90.00
_cell.angle_beta   90.00
_cell.angle_gamma   90.00
#
_symmetry.space_group_name_H-M   'P 1'
#
loop_
_entity.id
_entity.type
_entity.pdbx_description
1 polymer ?
#
loop_
_entity_poly.entity_id
_entity_poly.type
_entity_poly.pdbx_seq_one_letter_code
_entity_poly.pdbx_strand_id
1 'polypeptide(L)'
;MHMAFLDKNERQKLAQELKDIGFRPAKGKLRRMDPQCRLAFYRNVQSVNHWVTRFELKSLGARVTMIEKLAQHEHKSGKMTADYELVEVIVEPTPENKT
;
A
#
# COMPACT_ATOMS: atom_id res chain seq x y z
N MET A 1 8.53 -8.97 -21.42
CA MET A 1 7.24 -9.62 -21.15
C MET A 1 6.18 -8.53 -21.08
N HIS A 2 5.13 -8.60 -21.90
CA HIS A 2 3.93 -7.80 -21.68
C HIS A 2 3.21 -8.42 -20.48
N MET A 3 3.23 -7.75 -19.33
CA MET A 3 2.29 -8.05 -18.25
C MET A 3 0.98 -7.35 -18.60
N ALA A 4 -0.12 -8.11 -18.60
CA ALA A 4 -1.45 -7.53 -18.72
C ALA A 4 -1.72 -6.62 -17.51
N PHE A 5 -2.45 -5.54 -17.72
CA PHE A 5 -2.91 -4.71 -16.61
C PHE A 5 -3.81 -5.52 -15.68
N LEU A 6 -3.74 -5.23 -14.38
CA LEU A 6 -4.61 -5.88 -13.41
C LEU A 6 -6.05 -5.50 -13.71
N ASP A 7 -6.96 -6.47 -13.71
CA ASP A 7 -8.39 -6.24 -13.79
C ASP A 7 -9.00 -5.84 -12.44
N LYS A 8 -10.31 -5.59 -12.40
CA LYS A 8 -11.02 -5.20 -11.16
C LYS A 8 -10.90 -6.22 -10.03
N ASN A 9 -11.02 -7.52 -10.34
CA ASN A 9 -11.01 -8.59 -9.35
C ASN A 9 -9.59 -8.79 -8.79
N GLU A 10 -8.58 -8.72 -9.66
CA GLU A 10 -7.18 -8.80 -9.28
C GLU A 10 -6.76 -7.63 -8.38
N ARG A 11 -7.24 -6.41 -8.68
CA ARG A 11 -7.02 -5.22 -7.83
C ARG A 11 -7.63 -5.40 -6.44
N GLN A 12 -8.86 -5.94 -6.36
CA GLN A 12 -9.52 -6.21 -5.07
C GLN A 12 -8.79 -7.29 -4.27
N LYS A 13 -8.38 -8.39 -4.93
CA LYS A 13 -7.60 -9.46 -4.28
C LYS A 13 -6.26 -8.93 -3.76
N LEU A 14 -5.58 -8.11 -4.55
CA LEU A 14 -4.32 -7.48 -4.15
C LEU A 14 -4.52 -6.57 -2.94
N ALA A 15 -5.58 -5.75 -2.91
CA ALA A 15 -5.88 -4.89 -1.76
C ALA A 15 -6.03 -5.70 -0.46
N GLN A 16 -6.82 -6.78 -0.51
CA GLN A 16 -7.03 -7.65 0.65
C GLN A 16 -5.73 -8.32 1.10
N GLU A 17 -4.98 -8.91 0.16
CA GLU A 17 -3.72 -9.59 0.48
C GLU A 17 -2.69 -8.64 1.13
N LEU A 18 -2.54 -7.42 0.61
CA LEU A 18 -1.61 -6.44 1.15
C LEU A 18 -2.03 -5.98 2.55
N LYS A 19 -3.33 -5.87 2.81
CA LYS A 19 -3.87 -5.53 4.13
C LYS A 19 -3.54 -6.63 5.14
N ASP A 20 -3.75 -7.90 4.77
CA ASP A 20 -3.57 -9.05 5.67
C ASP A 20 -2.11 -9.26 6.09
N ILE A 21 -1.15 -8.97 5.21
CA ILE A 21 0.27 -9.15 5.52
C ILE A 21 0.90 -7.95 6.24
N GLY A 22 0.27 -6.76 6.19
CA GLY A 22 0.77 -5.54 6.82
C GLY A 22 1.83 -4.78 6.02
N PHE A 23 2.16 -3.56 6.47
CA PHE A 23 2.85 -2.55 5.65
C PHE A 23 4.22 -2.97 5.11
N ARG A 24 5.10 -3.49 5.98
CA ARG A 24 6.49 -3.85 5.61
C ARG A 24 6.54 -4.95 4.54
N PRO A 25 5.90 -6.11 4.73
CA PRO A 25 5.88 -7.15 3.70
C PRO A 25 5.07 -6.73 2.46
N ALA A 26 3.98 -5.98 2.62
CA ALA A 26 3.24 -5.40 1.49
C ALA A 26 4.13 -4.53 0.59
N LYS A 27 4.90 -3.60 1.19
CA LYS A 27 5.91 -2.80 0.48
C LYS A 27 6.92 -3.66 -0.27
N GLY A 28 7.41 -4.73 0.35
CA GLY A 28 8.35 -5.67 -0.28
C GLY A 28 7.72 -6.47 -1.43
N LYS A 29 6.46 -6.87 -1.29
CA LYS A 29 5.70 -7.56 -2.34
C LYS A 29 5.48 -6.65 -3.54
N LEU A 30 5.01 -5.43 -3.34
CA LEU A 30 4.79 -4.45 -4.42
C LEU A 30 6.05 -4.20 -5.25
N ARG A 31 7.21 -4.06 -4.60
CA ARG A 31 8.51 -3.89 -5.28
C ARG A 31 8.97 -5.10 -6.08
N ARG A 32 8.57 -6.31 -5.68
CA ARG A 32 8.90 -7.55 -6.41
C ARG A 32 7.90 -7.87 -7.51
N MET A 33 6.66 -7.43 -7.34
CA MET A 33 5.56 -7.71 -8.27
C MET A 33 5.65 -6.87 -9.56
N ASP A 34 6.21 -5.66 -9.48
CA ASP A 34 6.45 -4.81 -10.64
C ASP A 34 7.89 -4.25 -10.62
N PRO A 35 8.75 -4.59 -11.62
CA PRO A 35 10.10 -4.01 -11.71
C PRO A 35 10.08 -2.50 -11.95
N GLN A 36 8.96 -1.93 -12.43
CA GLN A 36 8.76 -0.49 -12.59
C GLN A 36 8.00 0.14 -11.41
N CYS A 37 7.88 -0.57 -10.29
CA CYS A 37 7.25 -0.07 -9.08
C CYS A 37 7.90 1.24 -8.61
N ARG A 38 7.12 2.31 -8.54
CA ARG A 38 7.56 3.62 -8.09
C ARG A 38 6.86 4.00 -6.79
N LEU A 39 7.62 4.43 -5.79
CA LEU A 39 7.09 5.07 -4.60
C LEU A 39 6.77 6.54 -4.93
N ALA A 40 5.48 6.88 -5.00
CA ALA A 40 5.05 8.24 -5.32
C ALA A 40 5.23 9.18 -4.12
N PHE A 41 4.80 8.74 -2.94
CA PHE A 41 5.07 9.42 -1.68
C PHE A 41 5.01 8.43 -0.51
N TYR A 42 5.74 8.75 0.55
CA TYR A 42 5.86 7.94 1.76
C TYR A 42 5.28 8.67 2.96
N ARG A 43 4.36 8.01 3.69
CA ARG A 43 3.79 8.48 4.96
C ARG A 43 3.42 9.97 4.93
N ASN A 44 2.74 10.38 3.86
CA ASN A 44 2.20 11.72 3.72
C ASN A 44 0.99 11.87 4.66
N VAL A 45 1.00 12.92 5.48
CA VAL A 45 -0.09 13.23 6.41
C VAL A 45 -1.14 14.04 5.65
N GLN A 46 -2.13 13.36 5.10
CA GLN A 46 -3.25 13.99 4.39
C GLN A 46 -4.48 14.22 5.28
N SER A 47 -4.57 13.51 6.40
CA SER A 47 -5.61 13.70 7.42
C SER A 47 -5.06 13.39 8.81
N VAL A 48 -5.74 13.89 9.85
CA VAL A 48 -5.35 13.65 11.24
C VAL A 48 -5.33 12.14 11.51
N ASN A 49 -4.24 11.66 12.10
CA ASN A 49 -4.00 10.26 12.46
C ASN A 49 -3.91 9.26 11.29
N HIS A 50 -3.76 9.71 10.04
CA HIS A 50 -3.57 8.83 8.90
C HIS A 50 -2.31 9.18 8.11
N TRP A 51 -1.47 8.17 7.92
CA TRP A 51 -0.27 8.24 7.10
C TRP A 51 -0.49 7.48 5.83
N VAL A 52 -0.45 8.21 4.71
CA VAL A 52 -0.75 7.66 3.40
C VAL A 52 0.56 7.40 2.67
N THR A 53 0.74 6.19 2.16
CA THR A 53 1.86 5.84 1.28
C THR A 53 1.31 5.35 -0.05
N ARG A 54 1.82 5.88 -1.16
CA ARG A 54 1.35 5.52 -2.50
C ARG A 54 2.45 4.92 -3.37
N PHE A 55 2.12 3.81 -4.01
CA PHE A 55 2.94 3.16 -5.02
C PHE A 55 2.23 3.18 -6.38
N GLU A 56 3.01 3.36 -7.44
CA GLU A 56 2.57 3.21 -8.83
C GLU A 56 3.20 1.93 -9.38
N LEU A 57 2.35 0.98 -9.77
CA LEU A 57 2.73 -0.24 -10.45
C LEU A 57 2.50 -0.04 -11.95
N LYS A 58 3.45 0.63 -12.61
CA LYS A 58 3.33 1.08 -14.00
C LYS A 58 3.09 -0.07 -14.97
N SER A 59 3.80 -1.19 -14.82
CA SER A 59 3.65 -2.34 -15.74
C SER A 59 2.31 -3.05 -15.54
N LEU A 60 1.68 -2.85 -14.38
CA LEU A 60 0.43 -3.49 -13.98
C LEU A 60 -0.78 -2.55 -14.06
N GLY A 61 -0.57 -1.29 -14.47
CA GLY A 61 -1.63 -0.30 -14.62
C GLY A 61 -2.39 -0.02 -13.32
N ALA A 62 -1.72 -0.04 -12.16
CA ALA A 62 -2.37 0.10 -10.86
C ALA A 62 -1.67 1.09 -9.92
N ARG A 63 -2.46 1.80 -9.12
CA ARG A 63 -2.02 2.65 -8.02
C ARG A 63 -2.44 2.01 -6.71
N VAL A 64 -1.48 1.83 -5.81
CA VAL A 64 -1.71 1.23 -4.50
C VAL A 64 -1.52 2.29 -3.43
N THR A 65 -2.57 2.57 -2.68
CA THR A 65 -2.56 3.50 -1.55
C THR A 65 -2.68 2.69 -0.26
N MET A 66 -1.63 2.68 0.55
CA MET A 66 -1.61 2.07 1.88
C MET A 66 -1.80 3.16 2.94
N ILE A 67 -2.75 2.96 3.84
CA ILE A 67 -3.11 3.92 4.88
C ILE A 67 -2.80 3.30 6.24
N GLU A 68 -1.85 3.91 6.94
CA GLU A 68 -1.46 3.55 8.30
C GLU A 68 -2.14 4.50 9.30
N LYS A 69 -2.55 4.01 10.47
CA LYS A 69 -2.92 4.84 11.63
C LYS A 69 -1.91 4.65 12.76
N LEU A 70 -1.77 5.68 13.59
CA LEU A 70 -0.99 5.57 14.83
C LEU A 70 -1.68 4.57 15.76
N ALA A 71 -0.97 3.54 16.15
CA ALA A 71 -1.37 2.62 17.19
C ALA A 71 -0.73 3.07 18.50
N GLN A 72 -1.55 3.29 19.52
CA GLN A 72 -1.06 3.59 20.86
C GLN A 72 -0.89 2.27 21.61
N HIS A 73 0.34 1.77 21.62
CA HIS A 73 0.71 0.61 22.44
C HIS A 73 1.53 1.09 23.63
N GLU A 74 1.04 0.84 24.85
CA GLU A 74 1.87 0.98 26.05
C GLU A 74 2.83 -0.21 26.11
N HIS A 75 4.10 0.04 25.77
CA HIS A 75 5.13 -0.97 25.94
C HIS A 75 5.38 -1.20 27.43
N LYS A 76 5.44 -2.47 27.84
CA LYS A 76 5.72 -2.90 29.24
C LYS A 76 7.05 -2.34 29.81
N SER A 77 7.92 -1.80 28.97
CA SER A 77 9.20 -1.18 29.34
C SER A 77 9.12 0.33 29.62
N GLY A 78 7.94 0.95 29.54
CA GLY A 78 7.76 2.40 29.69
C GLY A 78 8.26 3.23 28.50
N LYS A 79 8.73 2.58 27.42
CA LYS A 79 9.16 3.25 26.19
C LYS A 79 7.96 3.50 25.28
N MET A 80 7.57 4.75 25.12
CA MET A 80 6.61 5.15 24.09
C MET A 80 7.26 4.99 22.71
N THR A 81 6.75 4.09 21.86
CA THR A 81 7.09 4.07 20.42
C THR A 81 5.85 4.40 19.59
N ALA A 82 6.05 5.17 18.54
CA ALA A 82 5.00 5.41 17.55
C ALA A 82 4.88 4.15 16.68
N ASP A 83 3.97 3.27 17.07
CA ASP A 83 3.61 2.10 16.27
C ASP A 83 2.53 2.49 15.26
N TYR A 84 2.51 1.80 14.13
CA TYR A 84 1.61 2.11 13.02
C TYR A 84 0.93 0.83 12.54
N GLU A 85 -0.39 0.88 12.42
CA GLU A 85 -1.20 -0.22 11.92
C GLU A 85 -1.71 0.09 10.52
N LEU A 86 -1.51 -0.84 9.58
CA LEU A 86 -2.07 -0.74 8.23
C LEU A 86 -3.56 -1.04 8.30
N VAL A 87 -4.38 0.01 8.21
CA VAL A 87 -5.84 -0.12 8.38
C VAL A 87 -6.59 -0.33 7.07
N GLU A 88 -6.02 0.17 5.98
CA GLU A 88 -6.69 0.20 4.68
C GLU A 88 -5.66 0.15 3.54
N VAL A 89 -6.02 -0.58 2.49
CA VAL A 89 -5.29 -0.62 1.23
C VAL A 89 -6.30 -0.42 0.11
N ILE A 90 -6.06 0.59 -0.71
CA ILE A 90 -6.87 0.93 -1.88
C ILE A 90 -6.04 0.66 -3.12
N VAL A 91 -6.59 -0.10 -4.07
CA VAL A 91 -5.95 -0.38 -5.36
C VAL A 91 -6.83 0.14 -6.49
N GLU A 92 -6.37 1.17 -7.18
CA GLU A 92 -7.09 1.85 -8.26
C GLU A 92 -6.37 1.62 -9.60
N PRO A 93 -7.10 1.58 -10.73
CA PRO A 93 -6.45 1.58 -12.04
C PRO A 93 -5.71 2.90 -12.28
N THR A 94 -4.63 2.86 -13.07
CA THR A 94 -4.07 4.06 -13.67
C THR A 94 -4.93 4.52 -14.87
N PRO A 95 -4.85 5.78 -15.32
CA PRO A 95 -5.63 6.26 -16.47
C PRO A 95 -5.42 5.46 -17.76
N GLU A 96 -4.25 4.81 -17.90
CA GLU A 96 -3.93 3.95 -19.04
C GLU A 96 -4.64 2.59 -18.97
N ASN A 97 -5.02 2.15 -17.77
CA ASN A 97 -5.71 0.88 -17.51
C ASN A 97 -7.23 1.05 -17.66
N LYS A 98 -7.75 0.68 -18.85
CA LYS A 98 -9.19 0.71 -19.18
C LYS A 98 -9.91 -0.62 -18.94
N THR A 99 -9.26 -1.57 -18.27
CA THR A 99 -9.75 -2.93 -17.98
C THR A 99 -10.43 -3.07 -16.62
#